data_AF-A0A0L8FZK7-F1
#
_entry.id   AF-A0A0L8FZK7-F1
#
_cell.length_a   1.000
_cell.length_b   1.000
_cell.length_c   1.000
_cell.angle_alpha   90.00
_cell.angle_beta   90.00
_cell.angle_gamma   90.00
#
_symmetry.space_group_name_H-M   'P 1'
#
loop_
_entity.id
_entity.type
_entity.pdbx_description
1 polymer ?
#
loop_
_entity_poly.entity_id
_entity_poly.type
_entity_poly.pdbx_seq_one_letter_code
_entity_poly.pdbx_strand_id
1 'polypeptide(L)'
;PSPTLLLLLLPLSPTLCTILVTHCVCVSAHAAAIVVDVVVVTIAVSRVVDIVVAIQNTALVDWDKPMLEQVDQLGDKYFDWVHQPEEHHIRLFHSDFCEFFSMAPWWLVPVIWIPVMCLGMYQAYQNISVHTEILGFPFLQEGIEIKSHHLLLLYIAGLFQWTLLEYLIHRWLFHLRPVINSPFFIRMHFILHGQHHKAPLDKTRLVFPPIPASVFAFCIYNMLLLIYPVAVAQSLFSGTVMGYLIYDLIHYYLHHGSPVMAYFKELKHYHMLHHYVHQHNGFGISSKFWDYPFGTLISTKDNQ
;
A
#
# COMPACT_ATOMS: atom_id res chain seq x y z
N PRO A 1 15.19 -30.32 -70.77
CA PRO A 1 15.05 -29.59 -72.05
C PRO A 1 13.59 -29.16 -72.26
N SER A 2 13.36 -27.85 -72.22
CA SER A 2 12.07 -27.18 -72.41
C SER A 2 11.47 -27.40 -73.81
N PRO A 3 10.18 -27.08 -73.99
CA PRO A 3 9.89 -25.75 -74.53
C PRO A 3 8.79 -24.98 -73.76
N THR A 4 9.23 -23.84 -73.27
CA THR A 4 8.60 -22.51 -73.17
C THR A 4 7.23 -22.33 -73.84
N LEU A 5 6.19 -22.07 -73.03
CA LEU A 5 5.03 -21.26 -73.42
C LEU A 5 4.85 -20.11 -72.40
N LEU A 6 5.62 -19.07 -72.65
CA LEU A 6 5.33 -17.64 -72.49
C LEU A 6 4.02 -17.30 -71.74
N LEU A 7 4.09 -17.18 -70.40
CA LEU A 7 3.15 -16.32 -69.68
C LEU A 7 3.44 -14.89 -70.16
N LEU A 8 2.47 -14.27 -70.82
CA LEU A 8 2.43 -12.85 -71.11
C LEU A 8 2.51 -12.09 -69.78
N LEU A 9 3.75 -11.82 -69.34
CA LEU A 9 4.10 -10.67 -68.53
C LEU A 9 3.84 -9.44 -69.41
N LEU A 10 2.56 -9.09 -69.58
CA LEU A 10 2.21 -7.76 -70.04
C LEU A 10 2.85 -6.80 -69.04
N PRO A 11 3.70 -5.86 -69.48
CA PRO A 11 4.16 -4.82 -68.60
C PRO A 11 2.90 -4.08 -68.16
N LEU A 12 2.49 -4.29 -66.90
CA LEU A 12 1.65 -3.30 -66.24
C LEU A 12 2.38 -1.99 -66.49
N SER A 13 1.75 -1.08 -67.24
CA SER A 13 2.38 0.20 -67.51
C SER A 13 2.83 0.78 -66.16
N PRO A 14 3.95 1.52 -66.10
CA PRO A 14 4.40 2.15 -64.86
C PRO A 14 3.24 2.87 -64.13
N THR A 15 2.31 3.40 -64.92
CA THR A 15 1.03 3.98 -64.51
C THR A 15 0.10 3.00 -63.79
N LEU A 16 -0.17 1.80 -64.33
CA LEU A 16 -1.08 0.82 -63.69
C LEU A 16 -0.50 0.25 -62.38
N CYS A 17 0.83 0.04 -62.34
CA CYS A 17 1.52 -0.43 -61.15
C CYS A 17 1.51 0.65 -60.05
N THR A 18 1.70 1.92 -60.44
CA THR A 18 1.60 3.07 -59.53
C THR A 18 0.17 3.22 -59.02
N ILE A 19 -0.85 3.07 -59.87
CA ILE A 19 -2.27 3.15 -59.47
C ILE A 19 -2.60 2.04 -58.46
N LEU A 20 -2.20 0.78 -58.70
CA LEU A 20 -2.44 -0.33 -57.79
C LEU A 20 -1.74 -0.15 -56.44
N VAL A 21 -0.48 0.30 -56.42
CA VAL A 21 0.24 0.60 -55.19
C VAL A 21 -0.40 1.78 -54.46
N THR A 22 -0.77 2.84 -55.17
CA THR A 22 -1.44 4.01 -54.58
C THR A 22 -2.83 3.64 -54.04
N HIS A 23 -3.56 2.75 -54.71
CA HIS A 23 -4.86 2.26 -54.23
C HIS A 23 -4.70 1.37 -53.00
N CYS A 24 -3.74 0.44 -52.98
CA CYS A 24 -3.42 -0.36 -51.79
C CYS A 24 -2.96 0.49 -50.61
N VAL A 25 -2.15 1.53 -50.85
CA VAL A 25 -1.70 2.48 -49.82
C VAL A 25 -2.85 3.36 -49.34
N CYS A 26 -3.76 3.80 -50.22
CA CYS A 26 -4.95 4.55 -49.82
C CYS A 26 -5.94 3.68 -49.02
N VAL A 27 -6.13 2.42 -49.40
CA VAL A 27 -6.99 1.47 -48.68
C VAL A 27 -6.38 1.11 -47.33
N SER A 28 -5.06 0.91 -47.25
CA SER A 28 -4.38 0.67 -45.96
C SER A 28 -4.37 1.91 -45.08
N ALA A 29 -4.22 3.11 -45.65
CA ALA A 29 -4.32 4.38 -44.92
C ALA A 29 -5.75 4.66 -44.42
N HIS A 30 -6.79 4.37 -45.23
CA HIS A 30 -8.18 4.44 -44.78
C HIS A 30 -8.48 3.41 -43.68
N ALA A 31 -8.01 2.17 -43.82
CA ALA A 31 -8.16 1.15 -42.78
C ALA A 31 -7.42 1.56 -41.49
N ALA A 32 -6.21 2.12 -41.60
CA ALA A 32 -5.47 2.63 -40.46
C ALA A 32 -6.18 3.82 -39.79
N ALA A 33 -6.74 4.76 -40.56
CA ALA A 33 -7.53 5.87 -40.04
C ALA A 33 -8.78 5.38 -39.29
N ILE A 34 -9.51 4.42 -39.85
CA ILE A 34 -10.68 3.81 -39.18
C ILE A 34 -10.26 3.10 -37.89
N VAL A 35 -9.14 2.37 -37.88
CA VAL A 35 -8.64 1.72 -36.66
C VAL A 35 -8.24 2.75 -35.61
N VAL A 36 -7.56 3.84 -35.99
CA VAL A 36 -7.22 4.93 -35.08
C VAL A 36 -8.48 5.59 -34.52
N ASP A 37 -9.48 5.88 -35.36
CA ASP A 37 -10.75 6.48 -34.92
C ASP A 37 -11.52 5.54 -33.98
N VAL A 38 -11.59 4.23 -34.29
CA VAL A 38 -12.23 3.24 -33.41
C VAL A 38 -11.48 3.12 -32.07
N VAL A 39 -10.15 3.15 -32.08
CA VAL A 39 -9.34 3.13 -30.85
C VAL A 39 -9.55 4.41 -30.04
N VAL A 40 -9.54 5.58 -30.67
CA VAL A 40 -9.78 6.87 -30.01
C VAL A 40 -11.19 6.94 -29.44
N VAL A 41 -12.21 6.49 -30.19
CA VAL A 41 -13.60 6.41 -29.71
C VAL A 41 -13.72 5.40 -28.57
N THR A 42 -13.05 4.25 -28.64
CA THR A 42 -13.07 3.25 -27.56
C THR A 42 -12.41 3.80 -26.29
N ILE A 43 -11.28 4.50 -26.42
CA ILE A 43 -10.61 5.19 -25.31
C ILE A 43 -11.50 6.29 -24.74
N ALA A 44 -12.15 7.08 -25.59
CA ALA A 44 -13.06 8.15 -25.16
C ALA A 44 -14.30 7.60 -24.46
N VAL A 45 -14.91 6.54 -24.98
CA VAL A 45 -16.07 5.85 -24.37
C VAL A 45 -15.65 5.21 -23.04
N SER A 46 -14.50 4.54 -22.98
CA SER A 46 -13.96 4.02 -21.70
C SER A 46 -13.80 5.13 -20.68
N ARG A 47 -13.18 6.26 -21.05
CA ARG A 47 -13.02 7.42 -20.16
C ARG A 47 -14.36 8.01 -19.71
N VAL A 48 -15.36 8.07 -20.60
CA VAL A 48 -16.70 8.56 -20.25
C VAL A 48 -17.40 7.59 -19.31
N VAL A 49 -17.27 6.28 -19.53
CA VAL A 49 -17.78 5.25 -18.61
C VAL A 49 -17.10 5.36 -17.25
N ASP A 50 -15.77 5.53 -17.20
CA ASP A 50 -15.01 5.72 -15.97
C ASP A 50 -15.47 6.98 -15.22
N ILE A 51 -15.72 8.09 -15.93
CA ILE A 51 -16.27 9.33 -15.37
C ILE A 51 -17.69 9.10 -14.83
N VAL A 52 -18.57 8.41 -15.56
CA VAL A 52 -19.95 8.16 -15.12
C VAL A 52 -19.98 7.24 -13.91
N VAL A 53 -19.13 6.20 -13.88
CA VAL A 53 -18.98 5.30 -12.72
C VAL A 53 -18.43 6.07 -11.52
N ALA A 54 -17.43 6.94 -11.70
CA ALA A 54 -16.91 7.79 -10.65
C ALA A 54 -18.00 8.74 -10.09
N ILE A 55 -18.79 9.38 -10.95
CA ILE A 55 -19.92 10.23 -10.54
C ILE A 55 -20.96 9.41 -9.76
N GLN A 56 -21.32 8.21 -10.23
CA GLN A 56 -22.27 7.34 -9.53
C GLN A 56 -21.76 6.88 -8.16
N ASN A 57 -20.44 6.68 -8.02
CA ASN A 57 -19.82 6.25 -6.78
C ASN A 57 -19.69 7.39 -5.75
N THR A 58 -19.46 8.64 -6.18
CA THR A 58 -19.46 9.81 -5.27
C THR A 58 -20.82 10.05 -4.62
N ALA A 59 -21.91 9.64 -5.26
CA ALA A 59 -23.28 9.78 -4.74
C ALA A 59 -23.70 8.66 -3.77
N LEU A 60 -22.82 7.69 -3.45
CA LEU A 60 -23.17 6.56 -2.58
C LEU A 60 -23.18 6.92 -1.09
N VAL A 61 -22.49 7.98 -0.70
CA VAL A 61 -22.41 8.45 0.69
C VAL A 61 -22.64 9.95 0.76
N ASP A 62 -23.08 10.41 1.92
CA ASP A 62 -23.21 11.81 2.29
C ASP A 62 -21.99 12.21 3.13
N TRP A 63 -21.13 13.07 2.56
CA TRP A 63 -19.87 13.52 3.16
C TRP A 63 -20.06 14.39 4.41
N ASP A 64 -21.24 14.99 4.58
CA ASP A 64 -21.56 15.80 5.76
C ASP A 64 -22.03 14.94 6.94
N LYS A 65 -22.18 13.62 6.74
CA LYS A 65 -22.60 12.67 7.77
C LYS A 65 -21.47 11.71 8.17
N PRO A 66 -21.54 11.14 9.39
CA PRO A 66 -20.57 10.14 9.84
C PRO A 66 -20.49 8.93 8.91
N MET A 67 -19.27 8.52 8.59
CA MET A 67 -19.00 7.56 7.53
C MET A 67 -19.22 6.11 7.96
N LEU A 68 -19.03 5.77 9.25
CA LEU A 68 -19.08 4.37 9.72
C LEU A 68 -20.48 3.71 9.60
N GLU A 69 -21.55 4.50 9.65
CA GLU A 69 -22.93 4.04 9.47
C GLU A 69 -23.39 4.02 8.01
N GLN A 70 -22.58 4.59 7.11
CA GLN A 70 -22.86 4.63 5.68
C GLN A 70 -22.10 3.51 4.96
N VAL A 71 -20.84 3.27 5.34
CA VAL A 71 -19.98 2.28 4.68
C VAL A 71 -20.50 0.85 4.82
N ASP A 72 -21.15 0.52 5.93
CA ASP A 72 -21.72 -0.81 6.14
C ASP A 72 -22.95 -1.11 5.26
N GLN A 73 -23.60 -0.07 4.73
CA GLN A 73 -24.73 -0.19 3.80
C GLN A 73 -24.27 -0.38 2.35
N LEU A 74 -22.99 -0.17 2.04
CA LEU A 74 -22.47 -0.26 0.68
C LEU A 74 -22.36 -1.70 0.17
N GLY A 75 -22.25 -2.69 1.07
CA GLY A 75 -22.16 -4.11 0.73
C GLY A 75 -21.12 -4.39 -0.36
N ASP A 76 -21.57 -4.95 -1.47
CA ASP A 76 -20.74 -5.37 -2.61
C ASP A 76 -19.96 -4.22 -3.25
N LYS A 77 -20.50 -2.99 -3.17
CA LYS A 77 -19.91 -1.78 -3.76
C LYS A 77 -18.78 -1.20 -2.90
N TYR A 78 -18.70 -1.61 -1.64
CA TYR A 78 -17.77 -1.02 -0.66
C TYR A 78 -16.31 -1.07 -1.16
N PHE A 79 -15.87 -2.24 -1.63
CA PHE A 79 -14.45 -2.46 -1.93
C PHE A 79 -13.99 -1.63 -3.13
N ASP A 80 -14.84 -1.47 -4.15
CA ASP A 80 -14.51 -0.62 -5.30
C ASP A 80 -14.61 0.87 -4.92
N TRP A 81 -15.60 1.24 -4.11
CA TRP A 81 -15.81 2.62 -3.66
C TRP A 81 -14.68 3.15 -2.76
N VAL A 82 -14.19 2.33 -1.81
CA VAL A 82 -13.18 2.75 -0.83
C VAL A 82 -11.81 3.00 -1.47
N HIS A 83 -11.58 2.35 -2.60
CA HIS A 83 -10.35 2.42 -3.39
C HIS A 83 -10.41 3.47 -4.50
N GLN A 84 -11.40 4.37 -4.47
CA GLN A 84 -11.45 5.53 -5.35
C GLN A 84 -11.12 6.77 -4.52
N PRO A 85 -9.88 7.27 -4.57
CA PRO A 85 -9.45 8.38 -3.73
C PRO A 85 -10.24 9.66 -4.01
N GLU A 86 -10.56 10.40 -2.96
CA GLU A 86 -11.24 11.68 -3.01
C GLU A 86 -10.58 12.71 -2.08
N GLU A 87 -10.74 13.99 -2.41
CA GLU A 87 -10.21 15.12 -1.63
C GLU A 87 -11.26 15.66 -0.64
N HIS A 88 -11.67 14.82 0.30
CA HIS A 88 -12.66 15.16 1.32
C HIS A 88 -12.16 14.86 2.74
N HIS A 89 -12.64 15.62 3.72
CA HIS A 89 -12.43 15.28 5.13
C HIS A 89 -13.42 14.19 5.55
N ILE A 90 -12.95 13.18 6.29
CA ILE A 90 -13.81 12.08 6.76
C ILE A 90 -14.14 12.26 8.25
N ARG A 91 -15.43 12.43 8.52
CA ARG A 91 -16.00 12.25 9.86
C ARG A 91 -16.39 10.80 10.10
N LEU A 92 -15.89 10.15 11.15
CA LEU A 92 -16.19 8.74 11.43
C LEU A 92 -17.43 8.55 12.32
N PHE A 93 -17.60 9.41 13.34
CA PHE A 93 -18.61 9.23 14.39
C PHE A 93 -19.56 10.41 14.50
N HIS A 94 -20.79 10.17 14.96
CA HIS A 94 -21.72 11.24 15.36
C HIS A 94 -21.19 12.01 16.57
N SER A 95 -20.66 11.30 17.57
CA SER A 95 -20.14 11.88 18.80
C SER A 95 -18.82 12.60 18.58
N ASP A 96 -18.74 13.88 18.96
CA ASP A 96 -17.49 14.66 18.95
C ASP A 96 -16.40 14.03 19.81
N PHE A 97 -16.78 13.34 20.90
CA PHE A 97 -15.84 12.64 21.77
C PHE A 97 -15.16 11.48 21.03
N CYS A 98 -15.94 10.58 20.42
CA CYS A 98 -15.39 9.46 19.65
C CYS A 98 -14.60 9.96 18.43
N GLU A 99 -15.11 11.02 17.79
CA GLU A 99 -14.47 11.66 16.65
C GLU A 99 -13.08 12.20 17.02
N PHE A 100 -12.97 12.91 18.14
CA PHE A 100 -11.69 13.42 18.66
C PHE A 100 -10.65 12.31 18.85
N PHE A 101 -11.02 11.18 19.48
CA PHE A 101 -10.08 10.06 19.69
C PHE A 101 -9.73 9.28 18.42
N SER A 102 -10.51 9.47 17.36
CA SER A 102 -10.26 8.82 16.08
C SER A 102 -9.29 9.62 15.19
N MET A 103 -9.14 10.92 15.43
CA MET A 103 -8.20 11.78 14.71
C MET A 103 -6.80 11.64 15.30
N ALA A 104 -5.82 11.37 14.44
CA ALA A 104 -4.42 11.19 14.86
C ALA A 104 -3.52 12.13 14.05
N PRO A 105 -3.05 13.26 14.63
CA PRO A 105 -2.03 14.07 13.99
C PRO A 105 -0.67 13.37 14.05
N TRP A 106 0.18 13.59 13.04
CA TRP A 106 1.47 12.89 12.89
C TRP A 106 2.40 12.98 14.12
N TRP A 107 2.38 14.10 14.84
CA TRP A 107 3.24 14.32 16.01
C TRP A 107 2.83 13.49 17.22
N LEU A 108 1.62 12.91 17.23
CA LEU A 108 1.16 12.05 18.30
C LEU A 108 1.95 10.73 18.35
N VAL A 109 2.40 10.25 17.18
CA VAL A 109 3.21 9.03 17.05
C VAL A 109 4.52 9.14 17.86
N PRO A 110 5.43 10.11 17.62
CA PRO A 110 6.66 10.21 18.41
C PRO A 110 6.41 10.53 19.89
N VAL A 111 5.40 11.35 20.22
CA VAL A 111 5.09 11.71 21.61
C VAL A 111 4.73 10.48 22.45
N ILE A 112 4.03 9.51 21.87
CA ILE A 112 3.60 8.30 22.58
C ILE A 112 4.66 7.22 22.52
N TRP A 113 5.19 6.95 21.32
CA TRP A 113 5.97 5.74 21.09
C TRP A 113 7.45 5.86 21.48
N ILE A 114 8.01 7.08 21.51
CA ILE A 114 9.38 7.29 22.01
C ILE A 114 9.49 6.92 23.51
N PRO A 115 8.63 7.41 24.41
CA PRO A 115 8.63 6.97 25.80
C PRO A 115 8.46 5.45 25.96
N VAL A 116 7.58 4.83 25.16
CA VAL A 116 7.32 3.38 25.23
C VAL A 116 8.57 2.58 24.87
N MET A 117 9.24 2.89 23.75
CA MET A 117 10.45 2.16 23.36
C MET A 117 11.63 2.44 24.31
N CYS A 118 11.75 3.66 24.84
CA CYS A 118 12.77 3.98 25.85
C CYS A 118 12.54 3.21 27.15
N LEU A 119 11.29 3.13 27.61
CA LEU A 119 10.93 2.35 28.80
C LEU A 119 11.19 0.86 28.58
N GLY A 120 10.83 0.31 27.42
CA GLY A 120 11.09 -1.08 27.07
C GLY A 120 12.60 -1.40 27.06
N MET A 121 13.43 -0.53 26.48
CA MET A 121 14.89 -0.69 26.51
C MET A 121 15.46 -0.58 27.93
N TYR A 122 14.94 0.34 28.74
CA TYR A 122 15.34 0.46 30.15
C TYR A 122 15.00 -0.83 30.93
N GLN A 123 13.79 -1.36 30.76
CA GLN A 123 13.38 -2.62 31.38
C GLN A 123 14.24 -3.80 30.92
N ALA A 124 14.56 -3.89 29.63
CA ALA A 124 15.45 -4.92 29.10
C ALA A 124 16.84 -4.86 29.76
N TYR A 125 17.39 -3.65 29.91
CA TYR A 125 18.68 -3.45 30.56
C TYR A 125 18.65 -3.84 32.05
N GLN A 126 17.58 -3.47 32.78
CA GLN A 126 17.43 -3.84 34.19
C GLN A 126 17.35 -5.37 34.35
N ASN A 127 16.51 -6.04 33.54
CA ASN A 127 16.34 -7.49 33.60
C ASN A 127 17.67 -8.22 33.35
N ILE A 128 18.42 -7.84 32.32
CA ILE A 128 19.66 -8.53 31.97
C ILE A 128 20.84 -8.21 32.89
N SER A 129 20.76 -7.12 33.65
CA SER A 129 21.78 -6.75 34.64
C SER A 129 21.63 -7.53 35.94
N VAL A 130 20.42 -8.03 36.23
CA VAL A 130 20.09 -8.78 37.44
C VAL A 130 19.98 -10.27 37.17
N HIS A 131 19.50 -10.65 35.98
CA HIS A 131 19.21 -12.03 35.60
C HIS A 131 19.99 -12.42 34.35
N THR A 132 20.60 -13.61 34.39
CA THR A 132 21.16 -14.23 33.19
C THR A 132 20.03 -14.81 32.35
N GLU A 133 19.90 -14.36 31.11
CA GLU A 133 18.97 -14.93 30.15
C GLU A 133 19.72 -15.78 29.12
N ILE A 134 19.20 -16.97 28.84
CA ILE A 134 19.72 -17.87 27.81
C ILE A 134 18.71 -17.93 26.68
N LEU A 135 19.12 -17.51 25.49
CA LEU A 135 18.33 -17.62 24.28
C LEU A 135 18.54 -19.00 23.64
N GLY A 136 17.53 -19.87 23.75
CA GLY A 136 17.55 -21.19 23.15
C GLY A 136 17.21 -21.16 21.65
N PHE A 137 17.81 -22.07 20.90
CA PHE A 137 17.46 -22.32 19.49
C PHE A 137 17.18 -23.81 19.30
N PRO A 138 16.12 -24.23 18.59
CA PRO A 138 15.76 -25.65 18.45
C PRO A 138 16.85 -26.55 17.83
N PHE A 139 17.81 -25.94 17.12
CA PHE A 139 18.88 -26.62 16.39
C PHE A 139 20.25 -26.54 17.10
N LEU A 140 20.34 -25.88 18.26
CA LEU A 140 21.58 -25.80 19.05
C LEU A 140 21.42 -26.61 20.34
N GLN A 141 22.46 -27.35 20.71
CA GLN A 141 22.50 -28.11 21.97
C GLN A 141 22.60 -27.19 23.19
N GLU A 142 23.24 -26.02 23.03
CA GLU A 142 23.38 -25.00 24.06
C GLU A 142 22.76 -23.68 23.57
N GLY A 143 22.08 -22.97 24.47
CA GLY A 143 21.57 -21.64 24.19
C GLY A 143 22.65 -20.57 24.28
N ILE A 144 22.36 -19.38 23.76
CA ILE A 144 23.27 -18.24 23.80
C ILE A 144 22.96 -17.42 25.05
N GLU A 145 23.96 -17.25 25.93
CA GLU A 145 23.84 -16.31 27.05
C GLU A 145 23.76 -14.87 26.54
N ILE A 146 22.66 -14.19 26.85
CA ILE A 146 22.45 -12.80 26.46
C ILE A 146 23.00 -11.89 27.55
N LYS A 147 23.85 -10.97 27.11
CA LYS A 147 24.47 -9.90 27.91
C LYS A 147 24.02 -8.54 27.43
N SER A 148 24.20 -7.51 28.25
CA SER A 148 23.79 -6.12 27.98
C SER A 148 24.24 -5.57 26.61
N HIS A 149 25.43 -5.93 26.13
CA HIS A 149 25.92 -5.47 24.81
C HIS A 149 25.16 -6.07 23.61
N HIS A 150 24.42 -7.16 23.80
CA HIS A 150 23.58 -7.76 22.75
C HIS A 150 22.27 -6.99 22.55
N LEU A 151 21.83 -6.19 23.53
CA LEU A 151 20.55 -5.49 23.47
C LEU A 151 20.46 -4.57 22.25
N LEU A 152 21.55 -3.90 21.87
CA LEU A 152 21.55 -3.05 20.68
C LEU A 152 21.27 -3.86 19.39
N LEU A 153 21.86 -5.04 19.27
CA LEU A 153 21.64 -5.91 18.11
C LEU A 153 20.21 -6.44 18.09
N LEU A 154 19.66 -6.83 19.24
CA LEU A 154 18.27 -7.27 19.38
C LEU A 154 17.29 -6.13 19.05
N TYR A 155 17.60 -4.91 19.47
CA TYR A 155 16.83 -3.73 19.10
C TYR A 155 16.84 -3.49 17.58
N ILE A 156 18.00 -3.59 16.93
CA ILE A 156 18.11 -3.48 15.46
C ILE A 156 17.34 -4.62 14.76
N ALA A 157 17.40 -5.84 15.31
CA ALA A 157 16.64 -6.97 14.80
C ALA A 157 15.12 -6.73 14.91
N GLY A 158 14.66 -6.12 16.00
CA GLY A 158 13.27 -5.68 16.17
C GLY A 158 12.84 -4.63 15.14
N LEU A 159 13.72 -3.66 14.84
CA LEU A 159 13.47 -2.69 13.77
C LEU A 159 13.34 -3.37 12.41
N PHE A 160 14.23 -4.32 12.10
CA PHE A 160 14.14 -5.10 10.87
C PHE A 160 12.86 -5.97 10.82
N GLN A 161 12.48 -6.59 11.94
CA GLN A 161 11.23 -7.35 12.10
C GLN A 161 10.02 -6.49 11.75
N TRP A 162 10.00 -5.21 12.17
CA TRP A 162 8.92 -4.31 11.80
C TRP A 162 8.76 -4.19 10.28
N THR A 163 9.84 -4.11 9.50
CA THR A 163 9.71 -3.97 8.03
C THR A 163 8.94 -5.13 7.39
N LEU A 164 9.07 -6.34 7.96
CA LEU A 164 8.30 -7.51 7.53
C LEU A 164 6.85 -7.42 8.03
N LEU A 165 6.64 -7.02 9.29
CA LEU A 165 5.29 -6.82 9.84
C LEU A 165 4.51 -5.76 9.06
N GLU A 166 5.14 -4.64 8.72
CA GLU A 166 4.61 -3.60 7.84
C GLU A 166 4.07 -4.23 6.56
N TYR A 167 4.92 -4.98 5.84
CA TYR A 167 4.53 -5.62 4.59
C TYR A 167 3.35 -6.58 4.77
N LEU A 168 3.40 -7.44 5.80
CA LEU A 168 2.37 -8.43 6.05
C LEU A 168 1.04 -7.81 6.48
N ILE A 169 1.07 -6.81 7.37
CA ILE A 169 -0.10 -6.08 7.82
C ILE A 169 -0.71 -5.31 6.65
N HIS A 170 0.11 -4.58 5.89
CA HIS A 170 -0.38 -3.80 4.77
C HIS A 170 -1.05 -4.71 3.71
N ARG A 171 -0.41 -5.83 3.35
CA ARG A 171 -0.94 -6.75 2.35
C ARG A 171 -2.15 -7.56 2.83
N TRP A 172 -2.06 -8.19 3.99
CA TRP A 172 -3.01 -9.24 4.41
C TRP A 172 -4.05 -8.79 5.42
N LEU A 173 -3.86 -7.63 6.05
CA LEU A 173 -4.84 -7.07 6.99
C LEU A 173 -5.47 -5.80 6.42
N PHE A 174 -4.67 -4.85 5.97
CA PHE A 174 -5.14 -3.56 5.48
C PHE A 174 -5.79 -3.65 4.10
N HIS A 175 -5.28 -4.50 3.21
CA HIS A 175 -5.85 -4.79 1.89
C HIS A 175 -6.72 -6.06 1.84
N LEU A 176 -7.12 -6.58 3.01
CA LEU A 176 -8.02 -7.72 3.07
C LEU A 176 -9.40 -7.33 2.55
N ARG A 177 -9.87 -7.98 1.47
CA ARG A 177 -11.26 -7.80 1.02
C ARG A 177 -12.23 -8.26 2.13
N PRO A 178 -13.04 -7.36 2.70
CA PRO A 178 -13.92 -7.72 3.81
C PRO A 178 -15.08 -8.59 3.33
N VAL A 179 -15.69 -9.31 4.27
CA VAL A 179 -16.91 -10.08 4.01
C VAL A 179 -18.06 -9.10 3.75
N ILE A 180 -18.52 -9.04 2.50
CA ILE A 180 -19.51 -8.07 1.99
C ILE A 180 -20.83 -8.04 2.77
N ASN A 181 -21.24 -9.16 3.34
CA ASN A 181 -22.49 -9.29 4.10
C ASN A 181 -22.32 -9.02 5.60
N SER A 182 -21.17 -8.48 6.02
CA SER A 182 -20.88 -8.21 7.43
C SER A 182 -20.51 -6.73 7.63
N PRO A 183 -21.45 -5.94 8.19
CA PRO A 183 -21.19 -4.56 8.62
C PRO A 183 -19.93 -4.42 9.48
N PHE A 184 -19.68 -5.40 10.35
CA PHE A 184 -18.52 -5.41 11.22
C PHE A 184 -17.20 -5.45 10.43
N PHE A 185 -17.04 -6.39 9.49
CA PHE A 185 -15.81 -6.51 8.72
C PHE A 185 -15.58 -5.33 7.78
N ILE A 186 -16.66 -4.76 7.20
CA ILE A 186 -16.58 -3.55 6.39
C ILE A 186 -16.09 -2.36 7.23
N ARG A 187 -16.69 -2.13 8.40
CA ARG A 187 -16.26 -1.06 9.31
C ARG A 187 -14.82 -1.25 9.79
N MET A 188 -14.43 -2.48 10.13
CA MET A 188 -13.06 -2.78 10.53
C MET A 188 -12.07 -2.48 9.42
N HIS A 189 -12.30 -2.93 8.18
CA HIS A 189 -11.45 -2.58 7.05
C HIS A 189 -11.38 -1.05 6.85
N PHE A 190 -12.53 -0.35 6.95
CA PHE A 190 -12.58 1.10 6.79
C PHE A 190 -11.75 1.83 7.85
N ILE A 191 -11.88 1.45 9.12
CA ILE A 191 -11.13 2.04 10.23
C ILE A 191 -9.63 1.74 10.11
N LEU A 192 -9.27 0.52 9.73
CA LEU A 192 -7.87 0.09 9.71
C LEU A 192 -7.08 0.74 8.56
N HIS A 193 -7.69 0.85 7.37
CA HIS A 193 -6.97 1.36 6.20
C HIS A 193 -7.85 1.98 5.11
N GLY A 194 -9.11 1.53 4.98
CA GLY A 194 -10.00 1.99 3.91
C GLY A 194 -10.22 3.51 3.92
N GLN A 195 -10.36 4.13 5.09
CA GLN A 195 -10.48 5.60 5.19
C GLN A 195 -9.27 6.33 4.61
N HIS A 196 -8.07 5.76 4.73
CA HIS A 196 -6.85 6.35 4.19
C HIS A 196 -6.79 6.21 2.67
N HIS A 197 -7.16 5.06 2.11
CA HIS A 197 -7.30 4.92 0.65
C HIS A 197 -8.36 5.85 0.08
N LYS A 198 -9.45 6.05 0.83
CA LYS A 198 -10.55 6.89 0.39
C LYS A 198 -10.22 8.38 0.45
N ALA A 199 -9.56 8.84 1.51
CA ALA A 199 -9.13 10.24 1.67
C ALA A 199 -7.62 10.32 2.02
N PRO A 200 -6.72 10.09 1.05
CA PRO A 200 -5.29 10.00 1.31
C PRO A 200 -4.66 11.31 1.80
N LEU A 201 -5.28 12.45 1.51
CA LEU A 201 -4.82 13.79 1.90
C LEU A 201 -5.42 14.29 3.22
N ASP A 202 -6.26 13.50 3.89
CA ASP A 202 -6.75 13.84 5.23
C ASP A 202 -5.63 13.65 6.26
N LYS A 203 -5.08 14.78 6.69
CA LYS A 203 -3.94 14.85 7.64
C LYS A 203 -4.20 14.21 8.99
N THR A 204 -5.45 13.94 9.35
CA THR A 204 -5.85 13.36 10.64
C THR A 204 -6.23 11.89 10.56
N ARG A 205 -6.31 11.31 9.34
CA ARG A 205 -6.80 9.96 9.05
C ARG A 205 -5.76 9.04 8.40
N LEU A 206 -4.48 9.41 8.50
CA LEU A 206 -3.36 8.68 7.90
C LEU A 206 -2.60 7.83 8.91
N VAL A 207 -2.02 8.46 9.94
CA VAL A 207 -1.23 7.72 10.94
C VAL A 207 -2.16 6.90 11.83
N PHE A 208 -1.67 5.76 12.29
CA PHE A 208 -2.53 4.83 13.01
C PHE A 208 -2.89 5.40 14.40
N PRO A 209 -4.18 5.54 14.75
CA PRO A 209 -4.54 6.15 16.03
C PRO A 209 -3.99 5.36 17.23
N PRO A 210 -3.57 6.03 18.32
CA PRO A 210 -2.83 5.36 19.40
C PRO A 210 -3.59 4.24 20.11
N ILE A 211 -4.92 4.34 20.22
CA ILE A 211 -5.74 3.33 20.90
C ILE A 211 -5.71 2.01 20.12
N PRO A 212 -6.12 1.95 18.83
CA PRO A 212 -5.91 0.79 17.98
C PRO A 212 -4.45 0.32 17.95
N ALA A 213 -3.48 1.23 17.78
CA ALA A 213 -2.06 0.91 17.76
C ALA A 213 -1.60 0.19 19.04
N SER A 214 -2.11 0.59 20.20
CA SER A 214 -1.82 -0.04 21.49
C SER A 214 -2.32 -1.47 21.59
N VAL A 215 -3.42 -1.81 20.92
CA VAL A 215 -3.91 -3.20 20.84
C VAL A 215 -2.92 -4.06 20.06
N PHE A 216 -2.45 -3.60 18.90
CA PHE A 216 -1.43 -4.32 18.13
C PHE A 216 -0.12 -4.44 18.91
N ALA A 217 0.34 -3.35 19.53
CA ALA A 217 1.54 -3.34 20.34
C ALA A 217 1.45 -4.34 21.50
N PHE A 218 0.31 -4.39 22.21
CA PHE A 218 0.06 -5.36 23.27
C PHE A 218 0.12 -6.81 22.74
N CYS A 219 -0.53 -7.11 21.61
CA CYS A 219 -0.49 -8.45 21.01
C CYS A 219 0.92 -8.85 20.60
N ILE A 220 1.68 -7.96 19.94
CA ILE A 220 3.07 -8.21 19.51
C ILE A 220 3.96 -8.43 20.73
N TYR A 221 3.85 -7.60 21.77
CA TYR A 221 4.66 -7.72 22.99
C TYR A 221 4.43 -9.07 23.69
N ASN A 222 3.17 -9.48 23.87
CA ASN A 222 2.85 -10.76 24.48
C ASN A 222 3.30 -11.94 23.63
N MET A 223 3.16 -11.85 22.29
CA MET A 223 3.69 -12.87 21.39
C MET A 223 5.21 -13.01 21.53
N LEU A 224 5.95 -11.91 21.63
CA LEU A 224 7.39 -11.94 21.86
C LEU A 224 7.74 -12.57 23.22
N LEU A 225 6.99 -12.28 24.29
CA LEU A 225 7.19 -12.91 25.60
C LEU A 225 6.89 -14.41 25.62
N LEU A 226 6.04 -14.91 24.73
CA LEU A 226 5.77 -16.35 24.59
C LEU A 226 6.93 -17.09 23.89
N ILE A 227 7.71 -16.38 23.07
CA ILE A 227 8.76 -16.96 22.22
C ILE A 227 10.15 -16.74 22.83
N TYR A 228 10.37 -15.61 23.51
CA TYR A 228 11.68 -15.16 23.95
C TYR A 228 11.75 -14.91 25.46
N PRO A 229 12.95 -15.00 26.05
CA PRO A 229 13.23 -14.47 27.38
C PRO A 229 12.84 -12.98 27.51
N VAL A 230 12.60 -12.52 28.73
CA VAL A 230 11.94 -11.23 28.99
C VAL A 230 12.75 -10.05 28.44
N ALA A 231 14.04 -9.96 28.73
CA ALA A 231 14.88 -8.86 28.25
C ALA A 231 15.06 -8.91 26.72
N VAL A 232 15.15 -10.11 26.15
CA VAL A 232 15.18 -10.30 24.69
C VAL A 232 13.90 -9.79 24.04
N ALA A 233 12.73 -10.21 24.56
CA ALA A 233 11.42 -9.78 24.07
C ALA A 233 11.25 -8.25 24.18
N GLN A 234 11.64 -7.66 25.31
CA GLN A 234 11.58 -6.21 25.54
C GLN A 234 12.46 -5.43 24.57
N SER A 235 13.67 -5.91 24.29
CA SER A 235 14.59 -5.28 23.33
C SER A 235 14.08 -5.37 21.90
N LEU A 236 13.60 -6.56 21.48
CA LEU A 236 12.98 -6.77 20.16
C LEU A 236 11.71 -5.92 19.99
N PHE A 237 10.86 -5.87 21.01
CA PHE A 237 9.65 -5.05 21.00
C PHE A 237 9.97 -3.56 20.87
N SER A 238 10.95 -3.07 21.64
CA SER A 238 11.37 -1.67 21.56
C SER A 238 11.90 -1.32 20.15
N GLY A 239 12.65 -2.22 19.54
CA GLY A 239 13.07 -2.10 18.14
C GLY A 239 11.90 -2.09 17.17
N THR A 240 10.91 -2.97 17.39
CA THR A 240 9.69 -3.07 16.58
C THR A 240 8.88 -1.77 16.65
N VAL A 241 8.74 -1.18 17.84
CA VAL A 241 8.08 0.11 18.06
C VAL A 241 8.82 1.24 17.35
N MET A 242 10.15 1.25 17.37
CA MET A 242 10.94 2.21 16.60
C MET A 242 10.70 2.04 15.09
N GLY A 243 10.68 0.81 14.59
CA GLY A 243 10.34 0.53 13.20
C GLY A 243 8.97 1.09 12.82
N TYR A 244 7.95 0.84 13.65
CA TYR A 244 6.60 1.38 13.48
C TYR A 244 6.58 2.91 13.45
N LEU A 245 7.26 3.56 14.39
CA LEU A 245 7.37 5.02 14.44
C LEU A 245 7.97 5.56 13.14
N ILE A 246 9.08 4.97 12.67
CA ILE A 246 9.72 5.40 11.42
C ILE A 246 8.78 5.19 10.23
N TYR A 247 8.11 4.04 10.17
CA TYR A 247 7.13 3.72 9.14
C TYR A 247 6.01 4.76 9.07
N ASP A 248 5.34 5.06 10.19
CA ASP A 248 4.17 5.95 10.19
C ASP A 248 4.58 7.39 9.80
N LEU A 249 5.77 7.82 10.24
CA LEU A 249 6.31 9.13 9.87
C LEU A 249 6.75 9.20 8.40
N ILE A 250 7.37 8.13 7.86
CA ILE A 250 7.65 8.04 6.42
C ILE A 250 6.34 8.09 5.66
N HIS A 251 5.37 7.26 6.01
CA HIS A 251 4.07 7.19 5.36
C HIS A 251 3.40 8.57 5.30
N TYR A 252 3.36 9.27 6.43
CA TYR A 252 2.83 10.63 6.50
C TYR A 252 3.60 11.61 5.60
N TYR A 253 4.94 11.51 5.60
CA TYR A 253 5.81 12.34 4.77
C TYR A 253 5.65 12.07 3.27
N LEU A 254 5.37 10.83 2.86
CA LEU A 254 5.12 10.49 1.45
C LEU A 254 3.86 11.19 0.93
N HIS A 255 2.79 11.26 1.72
CA HIS A 255 1.57 11.97 1.34
C HIS A 255 1.74 13.49 1.40
N HIS A 256 2.19 14.02 2.54
CA HIS A 256 2.10 15.45 2.85
C HIS A 256 3.40 16.24 2.63
N GLY A 257 4.53 15.56 2.52
CA GLY A 257 5.84 16.19 2.34
C GLY A 257 6.19 16.46 0.89
N SER A 258 7.26 17.23 0.70
CA SER A 258 7.93 17.44 -0.59
C SER A 258 9.36 16.88 -0.50
N PRO A 259 9.56 15.57 -0.78
CA PRO A 259 10.87 14.95 -0.68
C PRO A 259 11.92 15.60 -1.58
N VAL A 260 13.08 15.92 -1.02
CA VAL A 260 14.23 16.43 -1.78
C VAL A 260 15.18 15.32 -2.21
N MET A 261 15.36 14.31 -1.35
CA MET A 261 16.22 13.16 -1.58
C MET A 261 15.59 12.21 -2.62
N ALA A 262 16.41 11.74 -3.57
CA ALA A 262 15.97 10.88 -4.67
C ALA A 262 15.22 9.63 -4.19
N TYR A 263 15.73 8.98 -3.14
CA TYR A 263 15.10 7.81 -2.53
C TYR A 263 13.64 8.08 -2.11
N PHE A 264 13.40 9.14 -1.34
CA PHE A 264 12.04 9.47 -0.88
C PHE A 264 11.14 10.03 -1.99
N LYS A 265 11.70 10.64 -3.05
CA LYS A 265 10.93 10.99 -4.25
C LYS A 265 10.42 9.74 -4.96
N GLU A 266 11.29 8.75 -5.13
CA GLU A 266 10.94 7.46 -5.73
C GLU A 266 9.92 6.72 -4.87
N LEU A 267 10.12 6.69 -3.55
CA LEU A 267 9.22 6.05 -2.61
C LEU A 267 7.84 6.74 -2.58
N LYS A 268 7.81 8.07 -2.63
CA LYS A 268 6.57 8.84 -2.78
C LYS A 268 5.85 8.46 -4.06
N HIS A 269 6.54 8.50 -5.20
CA HIS A 269 5.95 8.12 -6.48
C HIS A 269 5.41 6.68 -6.46
N TYR A 270 6.19 5.73 -5.94
CA TYR A 270 5.81 4.33 -5.81
C TYR A 270 4.55 4.15 -4.95
N HIS A 271 4.48 4.85 -3.82
CA HIS A 271 3.33 4.79 -2.93
C HIS A 271 2.10 5.50 -3.51
N MET A 272 2.28 6.59 -4.28
CA MET A 272 1.16 7.17 -5.04
C MET A 272 0.64 6.19 -6.09
N LEU A 273 1.51 5.47 -6.80
CA LEU A 273 1.07 4.44 -7.74
C LEU A 273 0.25 3.35 -7.05
N HIS A 274 0.61 2.95 -5.82
CA HIS A 274 -0.21 2.04 -5.01
C HIS A 274 -1.62 2.59 -4.76
N HIS A 275 -1.76 3.86 -4.35
CA HIS A 275 -3.08 4.46 -4.09
C HIS A 275 -3.95 4.60 -5.34
N TYR A 276 -3.36 5.09 -6.44
CA TYR A 276 -4.12 5.59 -7.59
C TYR A 276 -4.17 4.64 -8.78
N VAL A 277 -3.28 3.64 -8.86
CA VAL A 277 -3.13 2.81 -10.07
C VAL A 277 -3.07 1.30 -9.75
N HIS A 278 -2.29 0.90 -8.76
CA HIS A 278 -1.91 -0.51 -8.52
C HIS A 278 -2.13 -0.93 -7.06
N GLN A 279 -3.37 -0.89 -6.59
CA GLN A 279 -3.72 -1.16 -5.18
C GLN A 279 -3.40 -2.60 -4.72
N HIS A 280 -3.26 -3.53 -5.65
CA HIS A 280 -2.88 -4.91 -5.35
C HIS A 280 -1.36 -5.15 -5.34
N ASN A 281 -0.54 -4.11 -5.47
CA ASN A 281 0.92 -4.14 -5.48
C ASN A 281 1.49 -2.99 -4.65
N GLY A 282 2.78 -3.01 -4.32
CA GLY A 282 3.45 -1.91 -3.62
C GLY A 282 3.06 -1.79 -2.16
N PHE A 283 3.10 -2.92 -1.44
CA PHE A 283 2.75 -2.96 -0.02
C PHE A 283 3.87 -2.45 0.89
N GLY A 284 5.11 -2.34 0.39
CA GLY A 284 6.19 -1.69 1.12
C GLY A 284 6.06 -0.17 1.10
N ILE A 285 5.88 0.45 2.27
CA ILE A 285 5.80 1.92 2.43
C ILE A 285 7.15 2.49 2.81
N SER A 286 7.84 1.90 3.80
CA SER A 286 9.17 2.34 4.24
C SER A 286 10.27 1.94 3.25
N SER A 287 10.09 0.82 2.56
CA SER A 287 10.99 0.34 1.50
C SER A 287 10.29 -0.67 0.59
N LYS A 288 10.82 -0.87 -0.62
CA LYS A 288 10.35 -1.89 -1.57
C LYS A 288 10.87 -3.29 -1.27
N PHE A 289 11.66 -3.48 -0.20
CA PHE A 289 12.46 -4.68 0.02
C PHE A 289 11.64 -5.97 -0.03
N TRP A 290 10.49 -6.01 0.66
CA TRP A 290 9.62 -7.18 0.69
C TRP A 290 8.74 -7.34 -0.54
N ASP A 291 8.53 -6.29 -1.34
CA ASP A 291 7.79 -6.42 -2.61
C ASP A 291 8.55 -7.28 -3.64
N TYR A 292 9.89 -7.31 -3.60
CA TYR A 292 10.72 -8.13 -4.49
C TYR A 292 10.51 -9.65 -4.31
N PRO A 293 10.80 -10.26 -3.14
CA PRO A 293 10.70 -11.71 -2.96
C PRO A 293 9.26 -12.21 -3.02
N PHE A 294 8.27 -11.36 -2.71
CA PHE A 294 6.86 -11.72 -2.70
C PHE A 294 6.11 -11.39 -4.00
N GLY A 295 6.81 -10.85 -5.01
CA GLY A 295 6.26 -10.62 -6.36
C GLY A 295 5.17 -9.55 -6.41
N THR A 296 5.26 -8.52 -5.58
CA THR A 296 4.28 -7.42 -5.49
C THR A 296 4.87 -6.06 -5.86
N LEU A 297 6.00 -6.06 -6.57
CA LEU A 297 6.69 -4.85 -7.01
C LEU A 297 5.89 -4.12 -8.10
N ILE A 298 5.64 -2.82 -7.92
CA ILE A 298 5.08 -1.98 -8.99
C ILE A 298 6.16 -1.69 -10.03
N SER A 299 5.90 -2.04 -11.30
CA SER A 299 6.73 -1.61 -12.43
C SER A 299 6.63 -0.10 -12.60
N THR A 300 7.72 0.60 -12.31
CA THR A 300 7.81 2.06 -12.49
C THR A 300 8.24 2.45 -13.90
N LYS A 301 8.52 1.46 -14.78
CA LYS A 301 8.99 1.68 -16.16
C LYS A 301 7.86 1.97 -17.15
N ASP A 302 6.62 1.64 -16.81
CA ASP A 302 5.48 1.74 -17.74
C ASP A 302 4.72 3.08 -17.62
N ASN A 303 5.16 3.98 -16.73
CA ASN A 303 4.49 5.26 -16.42
C ASN A 303 5.41 6.50 -16.61
N GLN A 304 6.50 6.38 -17.36
CA GLN A 304 7.33 7.50 -17.87
C GLN A 304 7.16 7.63 -19.38
#